data_AF-A0A811PRI5-F1
#
_entry.id   AF-A0A811PRI5-F1
#
_cell.length_a   1.000
_cell.length_b   1.000
_cell.length_c   1.000
_cell.angle_alpha   90.00
_cell.angle_beta   90.00
_cell.angle_gamma   90.00
#
_symmetry.space_group_name_H-M   'P 1'
#
loop_
_entity.id
_entity.type
_entity.pdbx_description
1 polymer ?
#
loop_
_entity_poly.entity_id
_entity_poly.type
_entity_poly.pdbx_seq_one_letter_code
_entity_poly.pdbx_strand_id
1 'polypeptide(L)'
;MAPQSSCRGREDQTLASSAAASPRPPALAPASVVETKTMTTVADLTDVVLQDILRRLTPADLLRAALACHRWRRAATRVLPRVPPLLGYFFHPKNPSSRPQADDVHLGLVLVLPHSRPKSLLPRILVVDPASRRRVLLPPPPREVLPADGWRRDRCIIGVAVLTRAHPSRLTFDAVCLTIDGDRPRAWVASVREGNCSWRALPRAEGVVVDFDPWWFEARCVLAAGNIYWHICNSSRLLQLDPCTLDFSFMPVPAVLGDRFKKYRIGEMPEDGRLCMASIVHEESLQIWVRGEARRSDRGWLLEREICMTKVLETVPGLPKNSMMRMLCTWLSDMDYARTGKVFICTWGYGRYAFHLETGKLERLVMKDGKEHGDPIYAYTLAWLPEFLTPSLQETDFPVISIP
;
A
#
# COMPACT_ATOMS: atom_id res chain seq x y z
N MET A 1 71.53 49.86 -29.22
CA MET A 1 71.29 51.32 -29.25
C MET A 1 70.34 51.69 -28.13
N ALA A 2 70.65 52.76 -27.39
CA ALA A 2 69.70 53.59 -26.62
C ALA A 2 69.46 54.89 -27.44
N PRO A 3 68.86 56.02 -26.95
CA PRO A 3 68.22 56.36 -25.67
C PRO A 3 66.68 56.56 -25.87
N GLN A 4 65.85 57.23 -25.04
CA GLN A 4 65.91 57.96 -23.74
C GLN A 4 64.51 57.74 -23.06
N SER A 5 64.06 58.30 -21.92
CA SER A 5 64.48 59.33 -20.95
C SER A 5 64.17 58.87 -19.51
N SER A 6 64.72 59.40 -18.40
CA SER A 6 64.80 60.77 -17.85
C SER A 6 63.42 61.37 -17.50
N CYS A 7 63.16 61.87 -16.27
CA CYS A 7 64.06 62.54 -15.32
C CYS A 7 63.89 62.14 -13.82
N ARG A 8 64.93 62.46 -13.01
CA ARG A 8 65.01 62.91 -11.56
C ARG A 8 63.75 62.79 -10.68
N GLY A 9 63.77 62.48 -9.37
CA GLY A 9 64.82 62.43 -8.30
C GLY A 9 64.15 62.80 -6.93
N ARG A 10 64.78 62.91 -5.74
CA ARG A 10 66.12 62.56 -5.19
C ARG A 10 66.13 62.91 -3.67
N GLU A 11 66.59 62.02 -2.76
CA GLU A 11 67.01 62.29 -1.34
C GLU A 11 65.91 62.80 -0.35
N ASP A 12 65.98 62.73 1.00
CA ASP A 12 66.76 61.90 1.96
C ASP A 12 66.22 62.03 3.44
N GLN A 13 66.59 61.08 4.33
CA GLN A 13 66.91 61.27 5.79
C GLN A 13 65.83 61.80 6.81
N THR A 14 65.93 61.68 8.16
CA THR A 14 66.76 60.87 9.10
C THR A 14 66.17 60.80 10.55
N LEU A 15 66.41 59.66 11.24
CA LEU A 15 66.42 59.31 12.69
C LEU A 15 65.85 60.23 13.81
N ALA A 16 65.16 59.58 14.78
CA ALA A 16 65.33 59.71 16.26
C ALA A 16 64.37 58.72 17.00
N SER A 17 64.62 58.18 18.21
CA SER A 17 65.84 57.96 19.00
C SER A 17 65.59 56.84 20.06
N SER A 18 66.64 56.34 20.72
CA SER A 18 66.61 55.31 21.76
C SER A 18 66.43 55.89 23.19
N ALA A 19 65.80 55.12 24.10
CA ALA A 19 66.01 55.16 25.55
C ALA A 19 65.46 53.87 26.21
N ALA A 20 65.95 53.49 27.41
CA ALA A 20 65.71 52.15 27.99
C ALA A 20 65.04 52.13 29.38
N ALA A 21 64.29 51.04 29.59
CA ALA A 21 63.64 50.48 30.79
C ALA A 21 63.93 51.01 32.22
N SER A 22 62.85 51.25 32.99
CA SER A 22 62.55 50.74 34.36
C SER A 22 61.29 51.43 34.95
N PRO A 23 60.66 50.96 36.05
CA PRO A 23 60.11 49.61 36.30
C PRO A 23 58.61 49.63 36.76
N ARG A 24 57.95 48.45 36.82
CA ARG A 24 56.66 48.06 37.51
C ARG A 24 55.62 49.14 37.90
N PRO A 25 54.31 48.91 37.60
CA PRO A 25 53.46 48.28 38.64
C PRO A 25 52.52 47.15 38.07
N PRO A 26 51.23 46.91 38.45
CA PRO A 26 50.85 45.57 38.94
C PRO A 26 49.62 44.88 38.28
N ALA A 27 49.47 43.59 38.62
CA ALA A 27 48.25 42.76 38.64
C ALA A 27 47.39 42.57 37.35
N LEU A 28 47.06 41.29 37.07
CA LEU A 28 46.05 40.93 36.07
C LEU A 28 44.63 41.18 36.60
N ALA A 29 43.74 41.62 35.72
CA ALA A 29 42.32 41.24 35.78
C ALA A 29 42.08 40.08 34.79
N PRO A 30 41.35 39.01 35.15
CA PRO A 30 41.04 37.93 34.22
C PRO A 30 40.03 38.39 33.16
N ALA A 31 40.28 38.06 31.89
CA ALA A 31 39.28 38.23 30.84
C ALA A 31 38.08 37.32 31.09
N SER A 32 36.87 37.80 30.78
CA SER A 32 35.64 37.04 30.98
C SER A 32 35.57 35.82 30.06
N VAL A 33 35.35 34.64 30.64
CA VAL A 33 35.05 33.42 29.89
C VAL A 33 33.66 33.58 29.27
N VAL A 34 33.62 33.82 27.95
CA VAL A 34 32.37 33.79 27.19
C VAL A 34 31.96 32.33 27.01
N GLU A 35 31.02 31.90 27.84
CA GLU A 35 30.51 30.53 27.83
C GLU A 35 29.71 30.28 26.53
N THR A 36 30.36 29.66 25.54
CA THR A 36 29.76 29.30 24.25
C THR A 36 28.75 28.17 24.44
N LYS A 37 27.50 28.58 24.72
CA LYS A 37 26.35 27.69 24.92
C LYS A 37 26.12 26.76 23.73
N THR A 38 26.68 25.56 23.81
CA THR A 38 26.58 24.52 22.79
C THR A 38 25.10 24.20 22.52
N MET A 39 24.64 24.45 21.29
CA MET A 39 23.30 24.04 20.88
C MET A 39 23.25 22.51 20.79
N THR A 40 22.62 21.87 21.78
CA THR A 40 22.30 20.44 21.73
C THR A 40 21.39 20.17 20.54
N THR A 41 21.93 19.51 19.52
CA THR A 41 21.23 19.11 18.32
C THR A 41 20.52 17.77 18.53
N VAL A 42 19.68 17.40 17.58
CA VAL A 42 19.05 16.06 17.53
C VAL A 42 20.09 14.94 17.32
N ALA A 43 21.33 15.26 16.90
CA ALA A 43 22.43 14.29 16.82
C ALA A 43 23.03 13.94 18.18
N ASP A 44 22.88 14.80 19.20
CA ASP A 44 23.51 14.63 20.52
C ASP A 44 22.68 13.75 21.48
N LEU A 45 21.44 13.40 21.09
CA LEU A 45 20.63 12.39 21.79
C LEU A 45 21.34 11.04 21.77
N THR A 46 21.26 10.26 22.86
CA THR A 46 21.76 8.88 22.87
C THR A 46 20.80 7.93 22.15
N ASP A 47 21.29 6.79 21.66
CA ASP A 47 20.44 5.77 21.01
C ASP A 47 19.38 5.17 21.96
N VAL A 48 19.53 5.32 23.27
CA VAL A 48 18.53 4.93 24.29
C VAL A 48 17.41 5.96 24.35
N VAL A 49 17.74 7.24 24.56
CA VAL A 49 16.75 8.33 24.58
C VAL A 49 16.00 8.42 23.24
N LEU A 50 16.70 8.17 22.13
CA LEU A 50 16.07 8.09 20.81
C LEU A 50 15.05 6.93 20.75
N GLN A 51 15.37 5.74 21.25
CA GLN A 51 14.39 4.64 21.33
C GLN A 51 13.18 4.99 22.21
N ASP A 52 13.35 5.70 23.32
CA ASP A 52 12.25 6.09 24.22
C ASP A 52 11.37 7.21 23.66
N ILE A 53 11.90 8.07 22.78
CA ILE A 53 11.11 8.97 21.94
C ILE A 53 10.33 8.16 20.89
N LEU A 54 11.00 7.24 20.19
CA LEU A 54 10.39 6.42 19.14
C LEU A 54 9.28 5.49 19.67
N ARG A 55 9.39 4.99 20.91
CA ARG A 55 8.34 4.23 21.62
C ARG A 55 7.04 5.01 21.86
N ARG A 56 7.07 6.35 21.77
CA ARG A 56 5.92 7.24 21.98
C ARG A 56 5.28 7.73 20.67
N LEU A 57 5.86 7.38 19.53
CA LEU A 57 5.34 7.76 18.21
C LEU A 57 4.20 6.83 17.77
N THR A 58 3.28 7.35 16.94
CA THR A 58 2.36 6.47 16.20
C THR A 58 3.15 5.58 15.23
N PRO A 59 2.64 4.41 14.80
CA PRO A 59 3.37 3.58 13.83
C PRO A 59 3.67 4.30 12.50
N ALA A 60 2.82 5.26 12.11
CA ALA A 60 3.05 6.11 10.94
C ALA A 60 4.24 7.07 11.14
N ASP A 61 4.35 7.67 12.33
CA ASP A 61 5.44 8.60 12.66
C ASP A 61 6.74 7.86 12.97
N LEU A 62 6.65 6.67 13.57
CA LEU A 62 7.77 5.74 13.75
C LEU A 62 8.37 5.27 12.41
N LEU A 63 7.54 5.04 11.38
CA LEU A 63 8.05 4.80 10.03
C LEU A 63 8.65 6.07 9.40
N ARG A 64 8.03 7.24 9.53
CA ARG A 64 8.60 8.51 9.02
C ARG A 64 9.98 8.79 9.65
N ALA A 65 10.11 8.53 10.94
CA ALA A 65 11.36 8.47 11.67
C ALA A 65 12.37 7.49 11.04
N ALA A 66 11.99 6.21 10.87
CA ALA A 66 12.85 5.20 10.25
C ALA A 66 13.28 5.53 8.80
N LEU A 67 12.47 6.31 8.09
CA LEU A 67 12.73 6.78 6.73
C LEU A 67 13.62 8.03 6.66
N ALA A 68 13.85 8.74 7.77
CA ALA A 68 14.57 10.02 7.80
C ALA A 68 16.08 9.87 7.59
N CYS A 69 16.73 8.95 8.32
CA CYS A 69 18.16 8.64 8.13
C CYS A 69 18.54 7.27 8.70
N HIS A 70 19.74 6.77 8.39
CA HIS A 70 20.22 5.44 8.83
C HIS A 70 20.24 5.26 10.35
N ARG A 71 20.57 6.30 11.11
CA ARG A 71 20.55 6.24 12.58
C ARG A 71 19.14 6.06 13.13
N TRP A 72 18.20 6.88 12.65
CA TRP A 72 16.80 6.79 13.06
C TRP A 72 16.16 5.46 12.60
N ARG A 73 16.55 4.91 11.45
CA ARG A 73 16.20 3.54 11.03
C ARG A 73 16.67 2.49 12.05
N ARG A 74 17.96 2.51 12.41
CA ARG A 74 18.57 1.58 13.38
C ARG A 74 17.95 1.67 14.79
N ALA A 75 17.52 2.86 15.20
CA ALA A 75 16.81 3.04 16.47
C ALA A 75 15.36 2.52 16.38
N ALA A 76 14.66 2.80 15.27
CA ALA A 76 13.29 2.34 15.05
C ALA A 76 13.18 0.80 14.94
N THR A 77 14.14 0.11 14.30
CA THR A 77 14.10 -1.37 14.18
C THR A 77 14.05 -2.11 15.51
N ARG A 78 14.49 -1.49 16.60
CA ARG A 78 14.42 -2.02 17.97
C ARG A 78 13.08 -1.78 18.67
N VAL A 79 12.14 -1.11 18.00
CA VAL A 79 10.86 -0.62 18.54
C VAL A 79 9.66 -1.02 17.64
N LEU A 80 9.88 -1.27 16.34
CA LEU A 80 8.84 -1.65 15.39
C LEU A 80 8.22 -3.04 15.75
N PRO A 81 6.88 -3.18 15.86
CA PRO A 81 6.22 -4.47 16.06
C PRO A 81 6.44 -5.48 14.90
N ARG A 82 6.23 -6.77 15.17
CA ARG A 82 6.46 -7.85 14.18
C ARG A 82 5.42 -7.91 13.06
N VAL A 83 4.21 -7.39 13.29
CA VAL A 83 3.08 -7.43 12.34
C VAL A 83 2.90 -6.05 11.69
N PRO A 84 2.56 -5.97 10.38
CA PRO A 84 2.25 -4.70 9.71
C PRO A 84 1.15 -3.91 10.44
N PRO A 85 1.41 -2.67 10.90
CA PRO A 85 0.41 -1.89 11.59
C PRO A 85 -0.63 -1.39 10.59
N LEU A 86 -1.89 -1.74 10.85
CA LEU A 86 -3.05 -1.13 10.22
C LEU A 86 -3.16 0.32 10.69
N LEU A 87 -3.08 1.27 9.77
CA LEU A 87 -3.26 2.70 10.07
C LEU A 87 -4.70 3.18 9.91
N GLY A 88 -5.58 2.35 9.36
CA GLY A 88 -6.98 2.63 9.11
C GLY A 88 -7.44 2.07 7.78
N TYR A 89 -8.55 2.59 7.27
CA TYR A 89 -9.18 2.15 6.04
C TYR A 89 -9.36 3.30 5.06
N PHE A 90 -9.15 3.05 3.77
CA PHE A 90 -9.57 3.94 2.70
C PHE A 90 -11.01 3.64 2.32
N PHE A 91 -11.85 4.68 2.36
CA PHE A 91 -13.26 4.61 2.02
C PHE A 91 -13.54 5.50 0.80
N HIS A 92 -14.30 4.96 -0.15
CA HIS A 92 -14.83 5.75 -1.26
C HIS A 92 -15.96 6.69 -0.78
N PRO A 93 -16.24 7.81 -1.46
CA PRO A 93 -17.48 8.53 -1.25
C PRO A 93 -18.65 7.76 -1.90
N LYS A 94 -19.81 7.66 -1.22
CA LYS A 94 -21.00 6.98 -1.76
C LYS A 94 -21.50 7.54 -3.12
N ASN A 95 -21.22 8.81 -3.39
CA ASN A 95 -21.45 9.45 -4.70
C ASN A 95 -20.08 9.74 -5.35
N PRO A 96 -19.60 8.89 -6.29
CA PRO A 96 -18.23 8.97 -6.84
C PRO A 96 -18.06 9.92 -8.03
N SER A 97 -18.98 10.87 -8.24
CA SER A 97 -19.00 11.74 -9.43
C SER A 97 -17.63 12.39 -9.70
N SER A 98 -17.06 12.03 -10.86
CA SER A 98 -15.74 12.38 -11.41
C SER A 98 -14.47 12.04 -10.59
N ARG A 99 -14.55 11.41 -9.41
CA ARG A 99 -13.36 11.15 -8.57
C ARG A 99 -12.63 9.85 -8.93
N PRO A 100 -11.28 9.83 -9.03
CA PRO A 100 -10.51 8.60 -9.12
C PRO A 100 -10.77 7.66 -7.92
N GLN A 101 -10.67 6.35 -8.15
CA GLN A 101 -10.96 5.30 -7.17
C GLN A 101 -9.71 4.44 -6.93
N ALA A 102 -9.55 3.94 -5.71
CA ALA A 102 -8.53 2.94 -5.43
C ALA A 102 -8.97 1.58 -5.99
N ASP A 103 -8.01 0.87 -6.59
CA ASP A 103 -8.19 -0.43 -7.26
C ASP A 103 -7.46 -1.55 -6.46
N ASP A 104 -6.37 -1.16 -5.77
CA ASP A 104 -5.62 -1.98 -4.82
C ASP A 104 -4.94 -1.10 -3.74
N VAL A 105 -4.71 -1.69 -2.56
CA VAL A 105 -3.95 -1.11 -1.44
C VAL A 105 -3.09 -2.20 -0.80
N HIS A 106 -1.85 -2.33 -1.25
CA HIS A 106 -0.93 -3.37 -0.77
C HIS A 106 0.54 -2.88 -0.67
N LEU A 107 1.35 -3.54 0.17
CA LEU A 107 2.73 -3.14 0.54
C LEU A 107 2.94 -1.64 0.87
N GLY A 108 1.95 -1.01 1.52
CA GLY A 108 1.98 0.43 1.83
C GLY A 108 1.96 1.34 0.61
N LEU A 109 1.43 0.85 -0.51
CA LEU A 109 1.10 1.62 -1.72
C LEU A 109 -0.42 1.63 -1.91
N VAL A 110 -0.90 2.59 -2.69
CA VAL A 110 -2.29 2.72 -3.14
C VAL A 110 -2.26 2.88 -4.66
N LEU A 111 -2.93 1.99 -5.38
CA LEU A 111 -3.11 2.05 -6.83
C LEU A 111 -4.47 2.68 -7.13
N VAL A 112 -4.46 3.72 -7.95
CA VAL A 112 -5.64 4.56 -8.23
C VAL A 112 -5.89 4.62 -9.74
N LEU A 113 -7.10 4.24 -10.15
CA LEU A 113 -7.60 4.34 -11.52
C LEU A 113 -8.63 5.48 -11.67
N PRO A 114 -8.78 6.07 -12.87
CA PRO A 114 -9.88 6.98 -13.16
C PRO A 114 -11.22 6.22 -13.18
N HIS A 115 -12.23 6.77 -12.51
CA HIS A 115 -13.56 6.16 -12.39
C HIS A 115 -14.27 5.97 -13.75
N SER A 116 -14.17 6.96 -14.64
CA SER A 116 -14.59 6.78 -16.04
C SER A 116 -13.47 6.08 -16.82
N ARG A 117 -13.69 4.80 -17.17
CA ARG A 117 -12.81 4.01 -18.03
C ARG A 117 -13.46 3.85 -19.42
N PRO A 118 -13.03 4.61 -20.45
CA PRO A 118 -13.45 4.33 -21.82
C PRO A 118 -12.95 2.94 -22.21
N LYS A 119 -13.84 2.02 -22.63
CA LYS A 119 -13.48 0.60 -22.89
C LYS A 119 -12.28 0.42 -23.84
N SER A 120 -12.02 1.40 -24.72
CA SER A 120 -10.94 1.41 -25.71
C SER A 120 -9.62 2.07 -25.27
N LEU A 121 -9.53 2.62 -24.05
CA LEU A 121 -8.35 3.37 -23.58
C LEU A 121 -7.78 2.83 -22.28
N LEU A 122 -6.49 2.50 -22.32
CA LEU A 122 -5.67 2.29 -21.13
C LEU A 122 -5.60 3.57 -20.27
N PRO A 123 -5.95 3.52 -18.97
CA PRO A 123 -5.71 4.59 -18.04
C PRO A 123 -4.22 4.68 -17.70
N ARG A 124 -3.81 5.87 -17.27
CA ARG A 124 -2.58 6.04 -16.50
C ARG A 124 -2.86 5.63 -15.06
N ILE A 125 -2.01 4.78 -14.49
CA ILE A 125 -2.18 4.29 -13.11
C ILE A 125 -1.46 5.25 -12.17
N LEU A 126 -2.18 5.88 -11.25
CA LEU A 126 -1.56 6.69 -10.21
C LEU A 126 -1.21 5.78 -9.03
N VAL A 127 0.08 5.63 -8.74
CA VAL A 127 0.56 4.93 -7.54
C VAL A 127 1.00 5.95 -6.50
N VAL A 128 0.51 5.80 -5.27
CA VAL A 128 0.81 6.68 -4.13
C VAL A 128 1.39 5.88 -2.99
N ASP A 129 2.39 6.44 -2.31
CA ASP A 129 2.82 6.04 -0.96
C ASP A 129 2.29 7.09 0.04
N PRO A 130 1.21 6.80 0.79
CA PRO A 130 0.64 7.75 1.76
C PRO A 130 1.56 8.04 2.96
N ALA A 131 2.47 7.12 3.31
CA ALA A 131 3.36 7.27 4.46
C ALA A 131 4.49 8.27 4.18
N SER A 132 5.12 8.15 3.01
CA SER A 132 6.21 9.03 2.53
C SER A 132 5.75 10.16 1.60
N ARG A 133 4.44 10.26 1.33
CA ARG A 133 3.78 11.26 0.45
C ARG A 133 4.27 11.27 -1.01
N ARG A 134 4.97 10.23 -1.44
CA ARG A 134 5.47 10.09 -2.82
C ARG A 134 4.39 9.53 -3.74
N ARG A 135 4.51 9.86 -5.04
CA ARG A 135 3.62 9.36 -6.08
C ARG A 135 4.36 9.20 -7.40
N VAL A 136 3.92 8.25 -8.22
CA VAL A 136 4.33 8.08 -9.62
C VAL A 136 3.08 7.84 -10.46
N LEU A 137 3.04 8.38 -11.68
CA LEU A 137 1.90 8.25 -12.58
C LEU A 137 2.32 7.46 -13.82
N LEU A 138 2.07 6.15 -13.77
CA LEU A 138 2.56 5.20 -14.77
C LEU A 138 2.01 5.56 -16.17
N PRO A 139 2.81 5.42 -17.23
CA PRO A 139 2.28 5.44 -18.59
C PRO A 139 1.32 4.26 -18.79
N PRO A 140 0.36 4.35 -19.73
CA PRO A 140 -0.41 3.17 -20.12
C PRO A 140 0.53 2.07 -20.64
N PRO A 141 0.19 0.78 -20.52
CA PRO A 141 0.86 -0.29 -21.26
C PRO A 141 1.01 0.05 -22.76
N PRO A 142 2.16 -0.19 -23.40
CA PRO A 142 2.34 0.18 -24.80
C PRO A 142 1.44 -0.68 -25.70
N ARG A 143 0.86 -0.07 -26.75
CA ARG A 143 -0.12 -0.73 -27.64
C ARG A 143 0.48 -1.77 -28.59
N GLU A 144 1.80 -1.80 -28.70
CA GLU A 144 2.58 -2.44 -29.76
C GLU A 144 3.69 -3.36 -29.20
N VAL A 145 3.65 -3.71 -27.90
CA VAL A 145 4.66 -4.59 -27.25
C VAL A 145 4.77 -5.97 -27.92
N LEU A 146 3.68 -6.45 -28.54
CA LEU A 146 3.57 -7.80 -29.08
C LEU A 146 3.30 -7.74 -30.59
N PRO A 147 4.18 -8.32 -31.44
CA PRO A 147 3.96 -8.43 -32.88
C PRO A 147 2.61 -9.09 -33.21
N ALA A 148 1.92 -8.57 -34.24
CA ALA A 148 0.57 -8.97 -34.67
C ALA A 148 -0.58 -8.83 -33.63
N ASP A 149 -0.30 -8.33 -32.42
CA ASP A 149 -1.27 -8.14 -31.33
C ASP A 149 -1.43 -6.65 -30.95
N GLY A 150 -1.51 -5.81 -31.99
CA GLY A 150 -1.83 -4.39 -31.86
C GLY A 150 -3.20 -4.19 -31.19
N TRP A 151 -3.28 -3.22 -30.28
CA TRP A 151 -4.40 -3.03 -29.34
C TRP A 151 -5.80 -3.12 -29.98
N ARG A 152 -6.46 -4.28 -29.77
CA ARG A 152 -7.79 -4.60 -30.30
C ARG A 152 -8.90 -3.86 -29.54
N ARG A 153 -10.05 -3.65 -30.19
CA ARG A 153 -11.18 -2.86 -29.67
C ARG A 153 -12.03 -3.57 -28.60
N ASP A 154 -11.84 -4.88 -28.45
CA ASP A 154 -12.48 -5.79 -27.50
C ASP A 154 -11.72 -5.87 -26.16
N ARG A 155 -10.40 -5.59 -26.15
CA ARG A 155 -9.55 -5.67 -24.96
C ARG A 155 -10.04 -4.75 -23.84
N CYS A 156 -10.47 -5.32 -22.72
CA CYS A 156 -10.93 -4.60 -21.53
C CYS A 156 -9.98 -4.79 -20.33
N ILE A 157 -9.99 -3.84 -19.40
CA ILE A 157 -9.21 -3.89 -18.16
C ILE A 157 -10.12 -4.26 -17.01
N ILE A 158 -9.71 -5.26 -16.22
CA ILE A 158 -10.44 -5.65 -15.02
C ILE A 158 -10.01 -4.77 -13.84
N GLY A 159 -8.74 -4.85 -13.46
CA GLY A 159 -8.14 -4.06 -12.40
C GLY A 159 -6.62 -4.18 -12.35
N VAL A 160 -6.01 -3.60 -11.32
CA VAL A 160 -4.56 -3.54 -11.09
C VAL A 160 -4.20 -3.93 -9.66
N ALA A 161 -3.00 -4.48 -9.44
CA ALA A 161 -2.53 -4.90 -8.11
C ALA A 161 -1.00 -4.70 -7.95
N VAL A 162 -0.52 -4.49 -6.73
CA VAL A 162 0.91 -4.56 -6.40
C VAL A 162 1.35 -6.03 -6.34
N LEU A 163 2.39 -6.39 -7.08
CA LEU A 163 3.05 -7.70 -6.99
C LEU A 163 4.12 -7.70 -5.89
N THR A 164 5.03 -6.73 -5.96
CA THR A 164 6.23 -6.65 -5.08
C THR A 164 6.57 -5.21 -4.75
N ARG A 165 7.33 -4.99 -3.67
CA ARG A 165 7.95 -3.70 -3.34
C ARG A 165 9.36 -3.97 -2.82
N ALA A 166 10.36 -3.33 -3.40
CA ALA A 166 11.76 -3.57 -3.02
C ALA A 166 12.19 -2.79 -1.77
N HIS A 167 11.60 -1.62 -1.50
CA HIS A 167 11.95 -0.83 -0.31
C HIS A 167 10.83 0.18 0.06
N PRO A 168 10.58 0.47 1.36
CA PRO A 168 9.64 1.50 1.81
C PRO A 168 10.18 2.91 1.55
N SER A 169 11.50 3.11 1.53
CA SER A 169 12.10 4.45 1.30
C SER A 169 12.23 4.86 -0.16
N ARG A 170 11.77 4.05 -1.13
CA ARG A 170 11.76 4.37 -2.57
C ARG A 170 10.42 3.98 -3.19
N LEU A 171 10.11 4.54 -4.36
CA LEU A 171 9.07 4.01 -5.26
C LEU A 171 9.73 3.00 -6.21
N THR A 172 10.04 1.83 -5.66
CA THR A 172 10.67 0.71 -6.35
C THR A 172 9.80 -0.51 -6.11
N PHE A 173 9.00 -0.90 -7.10
CA PHE A 173 7.94 -1.89 -6.96
C PHE A 173 7.58 -2.50 -8.32
N ASP A 174 6.94 -3.65 -8.31
CA ASP A 174 6.30 -4.25 -9.49
C ASP A 174 4.78 -4.30 -9.26
N ALA A 175 4.02 -3.99 -10.30
CA ALA A 175 2.55 -4.03 -10.28
C ALA A 175 2.04 -4.77 -11.53
N VAL A 176 0.90 -5.44 -11.40
CA VAL A 176 0.19 -6.09 -12.52
C VAL A 176 -1.05 -5.29 -12.90
N CYS A 177 -1.32 -5.23 -14.21
CA CYS A 177 -2.59 -4.83 -14.78
C CYS A 177 -3.20 -6.05 -15.48
N LEU A 178 -4.44 -6.40 -15.12
CA LEU A 178 -5.19 -7.50 -15.71
C LEU A 178 -6.07 -7.00 -16.85
N THR A 179 -5.86 -7.53 -18.06
CA THR A 179 -6.77 -7.36 -19.20
C THR A 179 -7.41 -8.67 -19.61
N ILE A 180 -8.60 -8.61 -20.22
CA ILE A 180 -9.15 -9.72 -21.00
C ILE A 180 -8.98 -9.36 -22.48
N ASP A 181 -8.41 -10.28 -23.24
CA ASP A 181 -7.88 -10.09 -24.58
C ASP A 181 -8.62 -11.00 -25.58
N GLY A 182 -9.81 -10.55 -25.96
CA GLY A 182 -10.83 -11.39 -26.57
C GLY A 182 -11.51 -12.22 -25.48
N ASP A 183 -11.19 -13.51 -25.42
CA ASP A 183 -11.75 -14.51 -24.49
C ASP A 183 -10.84 -14.83 -23.29
N ARG A 184 -9.64 -14.25 -23.19
CA ARG A 184 -8.56 -14.76 -22.31
C ARG A 184 -7.90 -13.69 -21.44
N PRO A 185 -7.62 -13.97 -20.15
CA PRO A 185 -6.88 -13.02 -19.31
C PRO A 185 -5.41 -12.91 -19.74
N ARG A 186 -4.83 -11.74 -19.49
CA ARG A 186 -3.41 -11.42 -19.68
C ARG A 186 -2.93 -10.53 -18.52
N ALA A 187 -1.72 -10.81 -18.05
CA ALA A 187 -0.98 -9.96 -17.14
C ALA A 187 -0.10 -8.97 -17.92
N TRP A 188 -0.12 -7.70 -17.54
CA TRP A 188 0.86 -6.70 -17.92
C TRP A 188 1.62 -6.28 -16.66
N VAL A 189 2.92 -6.52 -16.60
CA VAL A 189 3.75 -6.14 -15.44
C VAL A 189 4.36 -4.77 -15.70
N ALA A 190 4.06 -3.80 -14.83
CA ALA A 190 4.76 -2.53 -14.72
C ALA A 190 5.89 -2.67 -13.68
N SER A 191 7.14 -2.57 -14.12
CA SER A 191 8.30 -2.52 -13.23
C SER A 191 8.74 -1.08 -13.05
N VAL A 192 8.56 -0.57 -11.83
CA VAL A 192 8.99 0.79 -11.46
C VAL A 192 10.31 0.73 -10.73
N ARG A 193 11.32 1.43 -11.26
CA ARG A 193 12.67 1.53 -10.72
C ARG A 193 13.12 2.99 -10.82
N GLU A 194 13.36 3.61 -9.67
CA GLU A 194 13.92 4.98 -9.55
C GLU A 194 13.13 6.07 -10.29
N GLY A 195 11.81 5.88 -10.43
CA GLY A 195 10.90 6.79 -11.13
C GLY A 195 10.66 6.44 -12.59
N ASN A 196 11.53 5.64 -13.21
CA ASN A 196 11.29 5.04 -14.52
C ASN A 196 10.30 3.87 -14.40
N CYS A 197 9.52 3.64 -15.45
CA CYS A 197 8.56 2.54 -15.55
C CYS A 197 8.74 1.81 -16.88
N SER A 198 9.02 0.51 -16.83
CA SER A 198 8.97 -0.39 -17.99
C SER A 198 7.74 -1.30 -17.91
N TRP A 199 7.24 -1.73 -19.07
CA TRP A 199 6.08 -2.62 -19.18
C TRP A 199 6.47 -3.93 -19.87
N ARG A 200 6.09 -5.07 -19.30
CA ARG A 200 6.20 -6.41 -19.89
C ARG A 200 4.82 -7.02 -20.07
N ALA A 201 4.44 -7.32 -21.30
CA ALA A 201 3.24 -8.10 -21.61
C ALA A 201 3.54 -9.60 -21.47
N LEU A 202 2.64 -10.36 -20.85
CA LEU A 202 2.68 -11.82 -20.84
C LEU A 202 1.87 -12.39 -22.03
N PRO A 203 2.01 -13.68 -22.37
CA PRO A 203 1.05 -14.39 -23.22
C PRO A 203 -0.40 -14.25 -22.70
N ARG A 204 -1.39 -14.58 -23.55
CA ARG A 204 -2.77 -14.78 -23.09
C ARG A 204 -2.85 -16.16 -22.43
N ALA A 205 -3.60 -16.30 -21.33
CA ALA A 205 -3.71 -17.58 -20.64
C ALA A 205 -4.35 -18.64 -21.54
N GLU A 206 -3.69 -19.80 -21.67
CA GLU A 206 -4.18 -20.90 -22.50
C GLU A 206 -5.23 -21.75 -21.77
N GLY A 207 -5.03 -21.98 -20.46
CA GLY A 207 -5.93 -22.75 -19.60
C GLY A 207 -7.16 -22.00 -19.05
N VAL A 208 -7.35 -20.72 -19.36
CA VAL A 208 -8.46 -19.90 -18.81
C VAL A 208 -9.22 -19.19 -19.92
N VAL A 209 -10.54 -19.43 -19.98
CA VAL A 209 -11.47 -18.81 -20.94
C VAL A 209 -12.58 -18.09 -20.19
N VAL A 210 -12.76 -16.81 -20.50
CA VAL A 210 -13.83 -15.94 -19.99
C VAL A 210 -15.02 -16.05 -20.93
N ASP A 211 -15.95 -16.92 -20.58
CA ASP A 211 -17.19 -17.23 -21.32
C ASP A 211 -18.38 -16.30 -20.96
N PHE A 212 -18.11 -15.19 -20.28
CA PHE A 212 -19.09 -14.22 -19.77
C PHE A 212 -18.66 -12.78 -20.06
N ASP A 213 -19.60 -11.80 -20.01
CA ASP A 213 -19.24 -10.38 -20.16
C ASP A 213 -18.24 -9.96 -19.06
N PRO A 214 -17.03 -9.49 -19.39
CA PRO A 214 -16.03 -9.08 -18.39
C PRO A 214 -16.50 -8.00 -17.40
N TRP A 215 -17.62 -7.32 -17.65
CA TRP A 215 -18.32 -6.50 -16.65
C TRP A 215 -18.67 -7.25 -15.34
N TRP A 216 -18.82 -8.58 -15.37
CA TRP A 216 -19.12 -9.36 -14.17
C TRP A 216 -17.95 -9.53 -13.20
N PHE A 217 -16.72 -9.20 -13.59
CA PHE A 217 -15.64 -9.04 -12.63
C PHE A 217 -15.91 -7.82 -11.75
N GLU A 218 -15.99 -8.01 -10.44
CA GLU A 218 -15.83 -6.88 -9.54
C GLU A 218 -14.39 -6.38 -9.67
N ALA A 219 -14.23 -5.12 -10.11
CA ALA A 219 -12.93 -4.49 -10.39
C ALA A 219 -12.18 -4.12 -9.10
N ARG A 220 -11.86 -5.17 -8.33
CA ARG A 220 -11.23 -5.17 -7.01
C ARG A 220 -10.46 -6.47 -6.89
N CYS A 221 -9.14 -6.38 -6.74
CA CYS A 221 -8.38 -7.56 -6.33
C CYS A 221 -8.37 -7.70 -4.81
N VAL A 222 -8.20 -8.93 -4.33
CA VAL A 222 -7.81 -9.23 -2.94
C VAL A 222 -6.54 -10.05 -3.00
N LEU A 223 -5.47 -9.60 -2.33
CA LEU A 223 -4.35 -10.49 -2.00
C LEU A 223 -4.66 -11.26 -0.73
N ALA A 224 -4.61 -12.58 -0.79
CA ALA A 224 -4.77 -13.49 0.34
C ALA A 224 -3.99 -14.79 0.09
N ALA A 225 -3.43 -15.42 1.13
CA ALA A 225 -2.73 -16.70 1.04
C ALA A 225 -1.71 -16.76 -0.13
N GLY A 226 -0.91 -15.69 -0.26
CA GLY A 226 0.12 -15.54 -1.29
C GLY A 226 -0.37 -15.31 -2.72
N ASN A 227 -1.68 -15.16 -2.97
CA ASN A 227 -2.28 -15.12 -4.30
C ASN A 227 -3.21 -13.92 -4.48
N ILE A 228 -3.36 -13.44 -5.73
CA ILE A 228 -4.26 -12.34 -6.08
C ILE A 228 -5.56 -12.91 -6.66
N TYR A 229 -6.71 -12.46 -6.15
CA TYR A 229 -8.02 -12.94 -6.56
C TYR A 229 -8.95 -11.82 -7.02
N TRP A 230 -9.75 -12.09 -8.07
CA TRP A 230 -10.87 -11.25 -8.49
C TRP A 230 -12.20 -11.99 -8.35
N HIS A 231 -13.13 -11.38 -7.61
CA HIS A 231 -14.49 -11.88 -7.45
C HIS A 231 -15.29 -11.73 -8.75
N ILE A 232 -15.89 -12.82 -9.23
CA ILE A 232 -16.79 -12.80 -10.39
C ILE A 232 -18.23 -12.87 -9.86
N CYS A 233 -19.02 -11.84 -10.13
CA CYS A 233 -20.41 -11.73 -9.70
C CYS A 233 -21.28 -12.76 -10.44
N ASN A 234 -22.20 -13.42 -9.71
CA ASN A 234 -23.05 -14.52 -10.20
C ASN A 234 -22.29 -15.75 -10.74
N SER A 235 -21.09 -16.04 -10.23
CA SER A 235 -20.23 -17.12 -10.70
C SER A 235 -19.82 -18.07 -9.58
N SER A 236 -19.89 -19.39 -9.85
CA SER A 236 -19.41 -20.44 -8.93
C SER A 236 -17.90 -20.69 -8.98
N ARG A 237 -17.16 -19.74 -9.55
CA ARG A 237 -15.69 -19.67 -9.62
C ARG A 237 -15.21 -18.22 -9.49
N LEU A 238 -14.01 -18.04 -8.97
CA LEU A 238 -13.26 -16.78 -8.92
C LEU A 238 -12.00 -16.89 -9.78
N LEU A 239 -11.46 -15.78 -10.26
CA LEU A 239 -10.19 -15.76 -10.98
C LEU A 239 -9.02 -15.58 -10.01
N GLN A 240 -8.03 -16.45 -10.10
CA GLN A 240 -6.77 -16.40 -9.36
C GLN A 240 -5.62 -16.02 -10.31
N LEU A 241 -4.65 -15.28 -9.77
CA LEU A 241 -3.32 -15.05 -10.33
C LEU A 241 -2.28 -15.40 -9.26
N ASP A 242 -1.36 -16.30 -9.59
CA ASP A 242 -0.15 -16.53 -8.82
C ASP A 242 0.84 -15.37 -9.09
N PRO A 243 1.28 -14.59 -8.08
CA PRO A 243 2.17 -13.44 -8.30
C PRO A 243 3.63 -13.84 -8.57
N CYS A 244 4.02 -15.10 -8.32
CA CYS A 244 5.36 -15.63 -8.54
C CYS A 244 5.51 -16.19 -9.96
N THR A 245 4.52 -16.95 -10.47
CA THR A 245 4.56 -17.50 -11.84
C THR A 245 3.91 -16.58 -12.87
N LEU A 246 2.94 -15.75 -12.44
CA LEU A 246 2.04 -14.93 -13.27
C LEU A 246 1.01 -15.74 -14.07
N ASP A 247 0.75 -17.00 -13.68
CA ASP A 247 -0.29 -17.83 -14.26
C ASP A 247 -1.68 -17.51 -13.71
N PHE A 248 -2.68 -17.59 -14.61
CA PHE A 248 -4.09 -17.46 -14.25
C PHE A 248 -4.75 -18.84 -14.11
N SER A 249 -5.65 -18.97 -13.14
CA SER A 249 -6.52 -20.13 -12.99
C SER A 249 -7.91 -19.72 -12.47
N PHE A 250 -8.90 -20.59 -12.66
CA PHE A 250 -10.19 -20.44 -11.98
C PHE A 250 -10.23 -21.34 -10.75
N MET A 251 -10.45 -20.76 -9.57
CA MET A 251 -10.71 -21.50 -8.34
C MET A 251 -12.23 -21.65 -8.16
N PRO A 252 -12.76 -22.87 -7.93
CA PRO A 252 -14.17 -23.05 -7.61
C PRO A 252 -14.48 -22.53 -6.19
N VAL A 253 -15.68 -21.98 -6.01
CA VAL A 253 -16.22 -21.58 -4.70
C VAL A 253 -17.15 -22.69 -4.16
N PRO A 254 -17.47 -22.72 -2.83
CA PRO A 254 -18.45 -23.66 -2.29
C PRO A 254 -19.76 -23.62 -3.10
N ALA A 255 -20.39 -24.76 -3.33
CA ALA A 255 -21.60 -24.86 -4.15
C ALA A 255 -22.71 -23.92 -3.68
N VAL A 256 -22.92 -23.79 -2.36
CA VAL A 256 -23.90 -22.87 -1.74
C VAL A 256 -23.58 -21.38 -1.96
N LEU A 257 -22.33 -21.03 -2.28
CA LEU A 257 -21.92 -19.66 -2.65
C LEU A 257 -21.87 -19.45 -4.17
N GLY A 258 -22.04 -20.51 -4.96
CA GLY A 258 -22.05 -20.48 -6.42
C GLY A 258 -23.41 -20.13 -7.04
N ASP A 259 -24.46 -20.01 -6.23
CA ASP A 259 -25.80 -19.62 -6.66
C ASP A 259 -25.87 -18.15 -7.09
N ARG A 260 -26.81 -17.87 -8.00
CA ARG A 260 -27.07 -16.50 -8.47
C ARG A 260 -27.45 -15.57 -7.31
N PHE A 261 -27.01 -14.32 -7.40
CA PHE A 261 -27.21 -13.24 -6.43
C PHE A 261 -26.49 -13.38 -5.08
N LYS A 262 -25.88 -14.52 -4.73
CA LYS A 262 -25.01 -14.58 -3.55
C LYS A 262 -23.71 -13.81 -3.81
N LYS A 263 -23.29 -13.02 -2.82
CA LYS A 263 -22.03 -12.27 -2.81
C LYS A 263 -21.17 -12.79 -1.68
N TYR A 264 -19.93 -13.09 -2.00
CA TYR A 264 -18.91 -13.49 -1.02
C TYR A 264 -17.76 -12.48 -1.03
N ARG A 265 -16.95 -12.52 0.02
CA ARG A 265 -15.67 -11.81 0.09
C ARG A 265 -14.58 -12.80 0.47
N ILE A 266 -13.36 -12.47 0.08
CA ILE A 266 -12.17 -13.32 0.19
C ILE A 266 -11.25 -12.66 1.22
N GLY A 267 -10.53 -13.46 1.99
CA GLY A 267 -9.53 -12.98 2.93
C GLY A 267 -8.68 -14.11 3.50
N GLU A 268 -8.04 -13.83 4.64
CA GLU A 268 -7.15 -14.75 5.34
C GLU A 268 -7.70 -15.07 6.74
N MET A 269 -7.42 -16.27 7.23
CA MET A 269 -7.67 -16.66 8.62
C MET A 269 -6.63 -16.01 9.57
N PRO A 270 -7.00 -15.59 10.79
CA PRO A 270 -6.08 -14.90 11.71
C PRO A 270 -4.89 -15.74 12.21
N GLU A 271 -5.06 -17.04 12.35
CA GLU A 271 -4.09 -17.90 13.07
C GLU A 271 -3.04 -18.54 12.16
N ASP A 272 -3.44 -18.91 10.93
CA ASP A 272 -2.63 -19.73 10.01
C ASP A 272 -2.51 -19.13 8.60
N GLY A 273 -3.15 -17.98 8.34
CA GLY A 273 -3.13 -17.32 7.03
C GLY A 273 -3.84 -18.09 5.91
N ARG A 274 -4.56 -19.19 6.20
CA ARG A 274 -5.31 -19.92 5.17
C ARG A 274 -6.33 -19.02 4.48
N LEU A 275 -6.49 -19.24 3.19
CA LEU A 275 -7.52 -18.59 2.38
C LEU A 275 -8.90 -18.88 2.95
N CYS A 276 -9.69 -17.83 3.17
CA CYS A 276 -11.08 -17.95 3.63
C CYS A 276 -12.04 -17.11 2.77
N MET A 277 -13.31 -17.47 2.85
CA MET A 277 -14.42 -16.78 2.21
C MET A 277 -15.52 -16.50 3.23
N ALA A 278 -16.02 -15.27 3.26
CA ALA A 278 -17.20 -14.89 4.03
C ALA A 278 -18.40 -14.67 3.11
N SER A 279 -19.60 -15.08 3.52
CA SER A 279 -20.85 -14.72 2.83
C SER A 279 -22.05 -14.68 3.79
N ILE A 280 -23.09 -13.93 3.43
CA ILE A 280 -24.39 -13.99 4.09
C ILE A 280 -25.30 -14.91 3.25
N VAL A 281 -25.54 -16.11 3.78
CA VAL A 281 -26.31 -17.19 3.17
C VAL A 281 -27.72 -17.20 3.78
N HIS A 282 -28.73 -17.40 2.92
CA HIS A 282 -30.16 -17.32 3.23
C HIS A 282 -30.58 -16.12 4.12
N GLU A 283 -29.87 -14.99 4.00
CA GLU A 283 -30.19 -13.70 4.62
C GLU A 283 -30.15 -13.68 6.17
N GLU A 284 -29.82 -14.82 6.77
CA GLU A 284 -29.92 -15.12 8.21
C GLU A 284 -28.64 -15.74 8.77
N SER A 285 -27.73 -16.23 7.92
CA SER A 285 -26.49 -16.89 8.33
C SER A 285 -25.26 -16.21 7.72
N LEU A 286 -24.33 -15.74 8.55
CA LEU A 286 -22.98 -15.38 8.15
C LEU A 286 -22.08 -16.60 8.27
N GLN A 287 -21.66 -17.13 7.13
CA GLN A 287 -20.80 -18.30 7.03
C GLN A 287 -19.37 -17.91 6.67
N ILE A 288 -18.39 -18.51 7.37
CA ILE A 288 -16.97 -18.43 7.06
C ILE A 288 -16.51 -19.81 6.59
N TRP A 289 -16.03 -19.85 5.36
CA TRP A 289 -15.48 -21.04 4.69
C TRP A 289 -13.96 -20.92 4.60
N VAL A 290 -13.22 -22.00 4.82
CA VAL A 290 -11.75 -22.01 4.78
C VAL A 290 -11.27 -23.06 3.78
N ARG A 291 -10.25 -22.74 2.98
CA ARG A 291 -9.64 -23.66 2.02
C ARG A 291 -8.96 -24.80 2.78
N GLY A 292 -9.34 -26.03 2.47
CA GLY A 292 -8.80 -27.24 3.10
C GLY A 292 -9.35 -28.51 2.48
N GLU A 293 -8.59 -29.59 2.54
CA GLU A 293 -8.92 -30.85 1.87
C GLU A 293 -9.22 -31.93 2.89
N ALA A 294 -10.49 -32.33 2.94
CA ALA A 294 -10.98 -33.40 3.81
C ALA A 294 -12.14 -34.12 3.13
N ARG A 295 -12.53 -35.30 3.61
CA ARG A 295 -13.57 -36.16 2.99
C ARG A 295 -14.98 -35.53 2.87
N ARG A 296 -15.19 -34.32 3.40
CA ARG A 296 -16.44 -33.55 3.32
C ARG A 296 -16.24 -32.11 2.82
N SER A 297 -15.09 -31.77 2.23
CA SER A 297 -14.85 -30.43 1.70
C SER A 297 -15.65 -30.17 0.42
N ASP A 298 -16.52 -29.16 0.43
CA ASP A 298 -17.24 -28.71 -0.76
C ASP A 298 -16.26 -28.00 -1.70
N ARG A 299 -15.89 -28.66 -2.80
CA ARG A 299 -14.96 -28.14 -3.82
C ARG A 299 -13.61 -27.66 -3.24
N GLY A 300 -13.16 -28.28 -2.14
CA GLY A 300 -11.93 -27.90 -1.43
C GLY A 300 -12.11 -26.85 -0.32
N TRP A 301 -13.34 -26.56 0.08
CA TRP A 301 -13.69 -25.64 1.17
C TRP A 301 -14.38 -26.36 2.33
N LEU A 302 -14.14 -25.87 3.55
CA LEU A 302 -14.74 -26.35 4.79
C LEU A 302 -15.49 -25.21 5.47
N LEU A 303 -16.72 -25.45 5.93
CA LEU A 303 -17.45 -24.50 6.77
C LEU A 303 -16.82 -24.50 8.16
N GLU A 304 -16.08 -23.43 8.48
CA GLU A 304 -15.34 -23.27 9.73
C GLU A 304 -16.23 -22.64 10.82
N ARG A 305 -17.09 -21.69 10.43
CA ARG A 305 -17.92 -20.93 11.36
C ARG A 305 -19.24 -20.51 10.73
N GLU A 306 -20.31 -20.57 11.52
CA GLU A 306 -21.65 -20.11 11.15
C GLU A 306 -22.21 -19.22 12.27
N ILE A 307 -22.76 -18.05 11.91
CA ILE A 307 -23.25 -17.05 12.86
C ILE A 307 -24.65 -16.59 12.44
N CYS A 308 -25.64 -16.74 13.33
CA CYS A 308 -27.00 -16.25 13.11
C CYS A 308 -27.04 -14.71 13.06
N MET A 309 -27.21 -14.16 11.86
CA MET A 309 -27.30 -12.73 11.59
C MET A 309 -28.69 -12.15 11.85
N THR A 310 -29.74 -12.97 12.00
CA THR A 310 -31.14 -12.49 12.13
C THR A 310 -31.30 -11.46 13.24
N LYS A 311 -30.80 -11.76 14.45
CA LYS A 311 -30.82 -10.85 15.61
C LYS A 311 -29.89 -9.64 15.44
N VAL A 312 -28.77 -9.81 14.75
CA VAL A 312 -27.78 -8.75 14.49
C VAL A 312 -28.37 -7.70 13.54
N LEU A 313 -29.00 -8.17 12.46
CA LEU A 313 -29.65 -7.34 11.44
C LEU A 313 -30.94 -6.68 11.96
N GLU A 314 -31.61 -7.25 12.98
CA GLU A 314 -32.71 -6.57 13.67
C GLU A 314 -32.28 -5.35 14.49
N THR A 315 -30.99 -5.17 14.79
CA THR A 315 -30.49 -3.92 15.41
C THR A 315 -30.26 -2.78 14.40
N VAL A 316 -30.37 -3.04 13.09
CA VAL A 316 -30.19 -2.05 12.03
C VAL A 316 -31.47 -1.21 11.86
N PRO A 317 -31.44 0.11 12.12
CA PRO A 317 -32.65 0.94 12.11
C PRO A 317 -33.36 0.93 10.75
N GLY A 318 -34.64 0.54 10.75
CA GLY A 318 -35.51 0.53 9.57
C GLY A 318 -35.27 -0.61 8.57
N LEU A 319 -34.30 -1.49 8.79
CA LEU A 319 -34.00 -2.60 7.88
C LEU A 319 -35.21 -3.54 7.75
N PRO A 320 -35.60 -4.00 6.53
CA PRO A 320 -36.74 -4.89 6.35
C PRO A 320 -36.59 -6.19 7.15
N LYS A 321 -37.71 -6.68 7.70
CA LYS A 321 -37.76 -8.01 8.35
C LYS A 321 -38.02 -9.16 7.35
N ASN A 322 -38.64 -8.88 6.21
CA ASN A 322 -38.87 -9.86 5.14
C ASN A 322 -37.54 -10.29 4.49
N SER A 323 -37.24 -11.60 4.50
CA SER A 323 -36.04 -12.18 3.89
C SER A 323 -35.82 -11.76 2.42
N MET A 324 -36.87 -11.75 1.58
CA MET A 324 -36.75 -11.31 0.18
C MET A 324 -36.23 -9.87 0.05
N MET A 325 -36.67 -8.97 0.93
CA MET A 325 -36.18 -7.59 0.95
C MET A 325 -34.78 -7.49 1.57
N ARG A 326 -34.43 -8.33 2.54
CA ARG A 326 -33.05 -8.43 3.08
C ARG A 326 -32.07 -8.86 2.00
N MET A 327 -32.40 -9.88 1.20
CA MET A 327 -31.58 -10.40 0.10
C MET A 327 -31.20 -9.30 -0.90
N LEU A 328 -32.18 -8.48 -1.31
CA LEU A 328 -31.96 -7.42 -2.29
C LEU A 328 -31.18 -6.21 -1.72
N CYS A 329 -31.22 -5.97 -0.40
CA CYS A 329 -30.59 -4.80 0.21
C CYS A 329 -29.30 -5.08 1.00
N THR A 330 -29.01 -6.32 1.42
CA THR A 330 -27.93 -6.63 2.37
C THR A 330 -26.85 -7.53 1.74
N TRP A 331 -25.59 -7.13 1.80
CA TRP A 331 -24.46 -7.98 1.38
C TRP A 331 -23.16 -7.66 2.13
N LEU A 332 -22.20 -8.58 2.09
CA LEU A 332 -20.82 -8.28 2.51
C LEU A 332 -20.15 -7.39 1.46
N SER A 333 -19.75 -6.17 1.86
CA SER A 333 -18.99 -5.26 1.00
C SER A 333 -17.50 -5.61 0.96
N ASP A 334 -16.92 -6.01 2.09
CA ASP A 334 -15.48 -6.28 2.25
C ASP A 334 -15.19 -7.15 3.50
N MET A 335 -13.95 -7.59 3.71
CA MET A 335 -13.51 -8.24 4.97
C MET A 335 -12.03 -8.00 5.30
N ASP A 336 -11.71 -7.97 6.59
CA ASP A 336 -10.33 -7.91 7.12
C ASP A 336 -10.20 -8.83 8.35
N TYR A 337 -10.58 -10.10 8.17
CA TYR A 337 -10.70 -11.08 9.25
C TYR A 337 -9.35 -11.28 9.96
N ALA A 338 -8.29 -11.66 9.23
CA ALA A 338 -6.97 -11.92 9.81
C ALA A 338 -6.40 -10.79 10.69
N ARG A 339 -6.66 -9.52 10.35
CA ARG A 339 -6.03 -8.38 11.03
C ARG A 339 -6.89 -7.75 12.12
N THR A 340 -8.22 -7.80 12.00
CA THR A 340 -9.11 -7.10 12.93
C THR A 340 -10.32 -7.89 13.43
N GLY A 341 -10.52 -9.14 12.98
CA GLY A 341 -11.69 -9.92 13.36
C GLY A 341 -12.99 -9.45 12.69
N LYS A 342 -12.94 -8.62 11.64
CA LYS A 342 -14.10 -7.91 11.09
C LYS A 342 -14.48 -8.30 9.66
N VAL A 343 -15.79 -8.37 9.41
CA VAL A 343 -16.40 -8.31 8.07
C VAL A 343 -17.20 -7.02 7.93
N PHE A 344 -17.35 -6.53 6.71
CA PHE A 344 -18.06 -5.29 6.42
C PHE A 344 -19.37 -5.58 5.69
N ILE A 345 -20.47 -5.07 6.22
CA ILE A 345 -21.83 -5.28 5.74
C ILE A 345 -22.35 -3.96 5.14
N CYS A 346 -22.82 -3.99 3.91
CA CYS A 346 -23.52 -2.89 3.27
C CYS A 346 -25.02 -3.19 3.20
N THR A 347 -25.83 -2.22 3.63
CA THR A 347 -27.29 -2.28 3.56
C THR A 347 -27.83 -1.09 2.74
N TRP A 348 -28.41 -1.37 1.57
CA TRP A 348 -28.88 -0.35 0.63
C TRP A 348 -30.00 0.48 1.26
N GLY A 349 -29.66 1.72 1.63
CA GLY A 349 -30.57 2.67 2.28
C GLY A 349 -30.48 2.73 3.80
N TYR A 350 -29.84 1.73 4.43
CA TYR A 350 -29.78 1.58 5.90
C TYR A 350 -28.34 1.70 6.46
N GLY A 351 -27.33 1.68 5.58
CA GLY A 351 -25.98 2.17 5.84
C GLY A 351 -24.86 1.17 5.55
N ARG A 352 -23.74 1.34 6.26
CA ARG A 352 -22.62 0.39 6.28
C ARG A 352 -22.22 0.11 7.72
N TYR A 353 -21.82 -1.12 7.97
CA TYR A 353 -21.54 -1.64 9.31
C TYR A 353 -20.28 -2.49 9.28
N ALA A 354 -19.50 -2.44 10.35
CA ALA A 354 -18.48 -3.44 10.64
C ALA A 354 -19.04 -4.43 11.66
N PHE A 355 -18.97 -5.73 11.37
CA PHE A 355 -19.34 -6.80 12.29
C PHE A 355 -18.08 -7.52 12.76
N HIS A 356 -17.87 -7.57 14.07
CA HIS A 356 -16.72 -8.22 14.68
C HIS A 356 -17.08 -9.66 15.08
N LEU A 357 -16.44 -10.63 14.42
CA LEU A 357 -16.77 -12.06 14.49
C LEU A 357 -16.67 -12.63 15.91
N GLU A 358 -15.60 -12.31 16.65
CA GLU A 358 -15.43 -12.81 18.03
C GLU A 358 -16.38 -12.19 19.06
N THR A 359 -16.70 -10.91 18.94
CA THR A 359 -17.49 -10.19 19.95
C THR A 359 -18.97 -10.11 19.63
N GLY A 360 -19.38 -10.53 18.42
CA GLY A 360 -20.76 -10.36 17.91
C GLY A 360 -21.18 -8.90 17.74
N LYS A 361 -20.25 -7.94 17.87
CA LYS A 361 -20.56 -6.50 17.90
C LYS A 361 -20.74 -5.96 16.50
N LEU A 362 -21.87 -5.31 16.25
CA LEU A 362 -22.14 -4.52 15.04
C LEU A 362 -21.88 -3.03 15.31
N GLU A 363 -21.08 -2.39 14.46
CA GLU A 363 -20.71 -0.97 14.58
C GLU A 363 -21.08 -0.22 13.29
N ARG A 364 -21.94 0.81 13.35
CA ARG A 364 -22.29 1.61 12.17
C ARG A 364 -21.10 2.47 11.75
N LEU A 365 -20.75 2.40 10.47
CA LEU A 365 -19.69 3.20 9.86
C LEU A 365 -20.29 4.51 9.34
N VAL A 366 -19.86 5.64 9.90
CA VAL A 366 -20.25 6.99 9.48
C VAL A 366 -19.00 7.88 9.39
N MET A 367 -18.93 8.75 8.39
CA MET A 367 -17.84 9.72 8.23
C MET A 367 -18.00 10.90 9.20
N LYS A 368 -16.91 11.62 9.50
CA LYS A 368 -16.93 12.79 10.42
C LYS A 368 -17.85 13.94 9.97
N ASP A 369 -18.22 13.99 8.70
CA ASP A 369 -19.16 14.95 8.10
C ASP A 369 -20.59 14.41 8.01
N GLY A 370 -20.91 13.33 8.73
CA GLY A 370 -22.21 12.67 8.76
C GLY A 370 -22.53 11.80 7.53
N LYS A 371 -21.66 11.76 6.52
CA LYS A 371 -21.90 10.98 5.29
C LYS A 371 -21.63 9.50 5.49
N GLU A 372 -22.23 8.69 4.63
CA GLU A 372 -21.94 7.26 4.57
C GLU A 372 -20.70 6.99 3.73
N HIS A 373 -19.84 6.12 4.24
CA HIS A 373 -18.74 5.52 3.48
C HIS A 373 -19.28 4.80 2.25
N GLY A 374 -18.45 4.68 1.21
CA GLY A 374 -18.70 3.93 -0.01
C GLY A 374 -18.17 2.48 0.06
N ASP A 375 -18.04 1.88 -1.11
CA ASP A 375 -17.57 0.51 -1.36
C ASP A 375 -16.62 0.59 -2.57
N PRO A 376 -15.42 -0.02 -2.57
CA PRO A 376 -14.75 -0.81 -1.52
C PRO A 376 -14.30 -0.06 -0.27
N ILE A 377 -13.87 -0.86 0.73
CA ILE A 377 -13.24 -0.46 2.00
C ILE A 377 -11.86 -1.14 2.10
N TYR A 378 -10.79 -0.46 1.68
CA TYR A 378 -9.45 -1.05 1.69
C TYR A 378 -8.73 -0.85 3.03
N ALA A 379 -8.22 -1.92 3.63
CA ALA A 379 -7.33 -1.85 4.80
C ALA A 379 -5.95 -1.28 4.40
N TYR A 380 -5.49 -0.21 5.06
CA TYR A 380 -4.17 0.38 4.80
C TYR A 380 -3.16 0.00 5.89
N THR A 381 -2.38 -1.03 5.60
CA THR A 381 -1.16 -1.38 6.36
C THR A 381 0.06 -0.62 5.82
N LEU A 382 1.01 -0.32 6.70
CA LEU A 382 2.31 0.21 6.26
C LEU A 382 3.12 -0.80 5.44
N ALA A 383 4.07 -0.28 4.65
CA ALA A 383 5.09 -1.07 3.97
C ALA A 383 6.02 -1.70 5.02
N TRP A 384 5.87 -2.99 5.28
CA TRP A 384 6.33 -3.62 6.52
C TRP A 384 6.72 -5.08 6.34
N LEU A 385 7.88 -5.31 5.73
CA LEU A 385 8.62 -6.57 5.87
C LEU A 385 9.82 -6.30 6.80
N PRO A 386 10.16 -7.20 7.74
CA PRO A 386 11.37 -7.08 8.57
C PRO A 386 12.66 -6.92 7.74
N GLU A 387 12.70 -7.54 6.56
CA GLU A 387 13.77 -7.45 5.56
C GLU A 387 14.08 -6.01 5.10
N PHE A 388 13.07 -5.14 5.05
CA PHE A 388 13.25 -3.72 4.68
C PHE A 388 13.86 -2.87 5.80
N LEU A 389 13.92 -3.43 7.01
CA LEU A 389 14.31 -2.74 8.23
C LEU A 389 15.72 -3.18 8.66
N THR A 390 16.08 -4.44 8.40
CA THR A 390 17.48 -4.87 8.38
C THR A 390 18.33 -3.99 7.45
N PRO A 391 19.55 -3.59 7.85
CA PRO A 391 20.46 -2.89 6.96
C PRO A 391 20.91 -3.85 5.84
N SER A 392 20.68 -3.44 4.59
CA SER A 392 21.18 -4.18 3.42
C SER A 392 22.70 -4.22 3.43
N LEU A 393 23.28 -5.44 3.48
CA LEU A 393 24.70 -5.69 3.25
C LEU A 393 25.04 -5.56 1.77
N GLN A 394 24.93 -4.34 1.23
CA GLN A 394 25.25 -4.03 -0.16
C GLN A 394 25.57 -2.53 -0.34
N GLU A 395 26.70 -2.12 0.24
CA GLU A 395 27.39 -0.88 -0.15
C GLU A 395 28.92 -1.04 0.05
N THR A 396 29.42 -2.22 -0.33
CA THR A 396 30.84 -2.58 -0.40
C THR A 396 31.10 -3.22 -1.75
N ASP A 397 31.54 -2.40 -2.71
CA ASP A 397 32.52 -2.74 -3.77
C ASP A 397 32.62 -1.54 -4.73
N PHE A 398 33.29 -0.48 -4.26
CA PHE A 398 33.93 0.45 -5.18
C PHE A 398 35.23 -0.21 -5.66
N PRO A 399 35.40 -0.51 -6.96
CA PRO A 399 36.69 -0.97 -7.45
C PRO A 399 37.71 0.16 -7.28
N VAL A 400 38.75 -0.09 -6.48
CA VAL A 400 39.90 0.82 -6.40
C VAL A 400 40.63 0.77 -7.73
N ILE A 401 40.38 1.76 -8.58
CA ILE A 401 41.09 1.91 -9.85
C ILE A 401 42.50 2.42 -9.54
N SER A 402 43.41 1.49 -9.30
CA SER A 402 44.86 1.77 -9.33
C SER A 402 45.27 2.06 -10.77
N ILE A 403 45.38 3.35 -11.09
CA ILE A 403 46.13 3.82 -12.27
C ILE A 403 47.63 3.67 -11.95
N PRO A 404 48.47 3.19 -12.88
CA PRO A 404 49.92 3.08 -12.67
C PRO A 404 50.63 4.43 -12.53
#